data_AF-A0A2S2KPR1-F1
#
_entry.id   AF-A0A2S2KPR1-F1
#
_cell.length_a   1.000
_cell.length_b   1.000
_cell.length_c   1.000
_cell.angle_alpha   90.00
_cell.angle_beta   90.00
_cell.angle_gamma   90.00
#
_symmetry.space_group_name_H-M   'P 1'
#
loop_
_entity.id
_entity.type
_entity.pdbx_description
1 polymer ?
#
loop_
_entity_poly.entity_id
_entity_poly.type
_entity_poly.pdbx_seq_one_letter_code
_entity_poly.pdbx_strand_id
1 'polypeptide(L)'
;MNTKINCEIALTHLKNKQFITAHNLFLDQAESLKKSEYLKSALLFMLAAECKKRQGKESENEIREAGNLFVKYSKLENSPNMRGALLCASKCFLLQGEFDKAKDAYQKAKVMIPPKIHVTRPIVIVDDSKAISMKLQNYVEKLGYNEIHIFENGKDAIKGCKKLYSENKSPIVLLDMGLPDLEGDVVASKLLKENLHLQIIVITADEKNTSRVNKTISSGVSAFIQKPFTLDELKKSIDITESEYSLLQ
;
A
#
# COMPACT_ATOMS: atom_id res chain seq x y z
N MET A 1 33.47 -11.76 5.90
CA MET A 1 32.84 -12.86 6.65
C MET A 1 32.27 -12.27 7.94
N ASN A 2 31.00 -12.30 8.31
CA ASN A 2 29.73 -12.41 7.58
C ASN A 2 28.73 -11.61 8.45
N THR A 3 28.46 -10.34 8.12
CA THR A 3 27.60 -9.44 8.93
C THR A 3 26.19 -10.00 9.16
N LYS A 4 25.73 -10.91 8.29
CA LYS A 4 24.45 -11.59 8.43
C LYS A 4 24.46 -12.61 9.58
N ILE A 5 25.58 -13.31 9.77
CA ILE A 5 25.77 -14.33 10.83
C ILE A 5 25.76 -13.67 12.23
N ASN A 6 26.36 -12.50 12.39
CA ASN A 6 26.42 -11.85 13.70
C ASN A 6 25.05 -11.37 14.22
N CYS A 7 24.16 -10.88 13.34
CA CYS A 7 22.79 -10.52 13.71
C CYS A 7 21.97 -11.73 14.19
N GLU A 8 22.04 -12.86 13.47
CA GLU A 8 21.29 -14.07 13.80
C GLU A 8 21.74 -14.65 15.15
N ILE A 9 23.05 -14.62 15.41
CA ILE A 9 23.63 -15.01 16.71
C ILE A 9 23.15 -14.05 17.81
N ALA A 10 23.22 -12.74 17.60
CA ALA A 10 22.76 -11.75 18.58
C ALA A 10 21.27 -11.92 18.93
N LEU A 11 20.42 -12.15 17.92
CA LEU A 11 18.99 -12.43 18.12
C LEU A 11 18.76 -13.74 18.87
N THR A 12 19.58 -14.76 18.66
CA THR A 12 19.50 -16.04 19.40
C THR A 12 19.80 -15.81 20.88
N HIS A 13 20.85 -15.07 21.21
CA HIS A 13 21.14 -14.68 22.60
C HIS A 13 20.01 -13.85 23.22
N LEU A 14 19.44 -12.91 22.46
CA LEU A 14 18.30 -12.10 22.92
C LEU A 14 17.08 -12.98 23.29
N LYS A 15 16.73 -13.94 22.43
CA LYS A 15 15.63 -14.90 22.68
C LYS A 15 15.86 -15.74 23.94
N ASN A 16 17.12 -16.11 24.19
CA ASN A 16 17.53 -16.88 25.37
C ASN A 16 17.74 -15.99 26.62
N LYS A 17 17.30 -14.71 26.61
CA LYS A 17 17.45 -13.73 27.70
C LYS A 17 18.91 -13.45 28.08
N GLN A 18 19.86 -13.74 27.21
CA GLN A 18 21.28 -13.43 27.39
C GLN A 18 21.56 -11.98 26.93
N PHE A 19 20.99 -11.02 27.65
CA PHE A 19 20.93 -9.61 27.22
C PHE A 19 22.29 -8.93 27.12
N ILE A 20 23.27 -9.32 27.95
CA ILE A 20 24.63 -8.75 27.91
C ILE A 20 25.32 -9.14 26.60
N THR A 21 25.32 -10.43 26.28
CA THR A 21 25.93 -10.94 25.04
C THR A 21 25.23 -10.39 23.81
N ALA A 22 23.89 -10.38 23.80
CA ALA A 22 23.12 -9.80 22.71
C ALA A 22 23.43 -8.31 22.53
N HIS A 23 23.50 -7.54 23.62
CA HIS A 23 23.83 -6.11 23.59
C HIS A 23 25.19 -5.86 22.91
N ASN A 24 26.25 -6.54 23.36
CA ASN A 24 27.60 -6.33 22.82
C ASN A 24 27.66 -6.67 21.33
N LEU A 25 27.04 -7.78 20.91
CA LEU A 25 27.01 -8.18 19.51
C LEU A 25 26.26 -7.16 18.63
N PHE A 26 25.11 -6.65 19.09
CA PHE A 26 24.39 -5.60 18.37
C PHE A 26 25.18 -4.31 18.30
N LEU A 27 25.82 -3.91 19.41
CA LEU A 27 26.60 -2.67 19.49
C LEU A 27 27.83 -2.70 18.58
N ASP A 28 28.64 -3.76 18.65
CA ASP A 28 29.83 -3.93 17.80
C ASP A 28 29.44 -3.89 16.31
N GLN A 29 28.33 -4.54 15.96
CA GLN A 29 27.85 -4.53 14.60
C GLN A 29 27.31 -3.15 14.18
N ALA A 30 26.56 -2.47 15.05
CA ALA A 30 26.07 -1.12 14.79
C ALA A 30 27.24 -0.16 14.50
N GLU A 31 28.28 -0.22 15.31
CA GLU A 31 29.51 0.57 15.19
C GLU A 31 30.25 0.31 13.87
N SER A 32 30.33 -0.95 13.45
CA SER A 32 30.97 -1.32 12.17
C SER A 32 30.23 -0.76 10.94
N LEU A 33 28.91 -0.56 11.05
CA LEU A 33 28.03 -0.16 9.94
C LEU A 33 27.72 1.34 9.93
N LYS A 34 28.07 2.08 10.99
CA LYS A 34 27.63 3.47 11.20
C LYS A 34 28.06 4.48 10.13
N LYS A 35 29.04 4.12 9.28
CA LYS A 35 29.57 4.95 8.20
C LYS A 35 29.08 4.55 6.80
N SER A 36 28.47 3.37 6.65
CA SER A 36 28.12 2.80 5.34
C SER A 36 26.64 2.42 5.22
N GLU A 37 26.03 1.86 6.26
CA GLU A 37 24.64 1.39 6.26
C GLU A 37 23.84 2.06 7.39
N TYR A 38 23.52 3.36 7.26
CA TYR A 38 22.91 4.17 8.34
C TYR A 38 21.63 3.57 8.92
N LEU A 39 20.68 3.12 8.08
CA LEU A 39 19.41 2.56 8.55
C LEU A 39 19.63 1.29 9.39
N LYS A 40 20.49 0.40 8.92
CA LYS A 40 20.79 -0.86 9.59
C LYS A 40 21.55 -0.64 10.89
N SER A 41 22.53 0.26 10.88
CA SER A 41 23.25 0.69 12.08
C SER A 41 22.29 1.28 13.12
N ALA A 42 21.37 2.17 12.72
CA ALA A 42 20.37 2.76 13.61
C ALA A 42 19.48 1.70 14.28
N LEU A 43 19.00 0.71 13.50
CA LEU A 43 18.19 -0.40 14.03
C LEU A 43 18.97 -1.28 15.02
N LEU A 44 20.26 -1.52 14.77
CA LEU A 44 21.11 -2.27 15.68
C LEU A 44 21.36 -1.52 17.00
N PHE A 45 21.57 -0.19 16.95
CA PHE A 45 21.61 0.62 18.17
C PHE A 45 20.30 0.54 18.96
N MET A 46 19.14 0.55 18.29
CA MET A 46 17.85 0.36 18.97
C MET A 46 17.73 -1.02 19.65
N LEU A 47 18.22 -2.09 19.01
CA LEU A 47 18.25 -3.42 19.60
C LEU A 47 19.22 -3.49 20.79
N ALA A 48 20.39 -2.86 20.68
CA ALA A 48 21.34 -2.73 21.77
C ALA A 48 20.73 -1.96 22.96
N ALA A 49 19.99 -0.89 22.70
CA ALA A 49 19.27 -0.10 23.70
C ALA A 49 18.23 -0.95 24.46
N GLU A 50 17.41 -1.71 23.74
CA GLU A 50 16.42 -2.61 24.34
C GLU A 50 17.10 -3.66 25.24
N CYS A 51 18.25 -4.21 24.82
CA CYS A 51 19.00 -5.15 25.65
C CYS A 51 19.46 -4.51 26.98
N LYS A 52 19.88 -3.24 26.98
CA LYS A 52 20.24 -2.52 28.23
C LYS A 52 19.01 -2.25 29.09
N LYS A 53 17.90 -1.84 28.48
CA LYS A 53 16.63 -1.62 29.20
C LYS A 53 16.15 -2.88 29.91
N ARG A 54 16.25 -4.05 29.27
CA ARG A 54 15.94 -5.36 29.87
C ARG A 54 16.85 -5.75 31.04
N GLN A 55 18.04 -5.15 31.13
CA GLN A 55 18.95 -5.28 32.27
C GLN A 55 18.68 -4.25 33.38
N GLY A 56 17.72 -3.33 33.19
CA GLY A 56 17.51 -2.21 34.11
C GLY A 56 18.60 -1.14 34.02
N LYS A 57 19.33 -1.06 32.89
CA LYS A 57 20.40 -0.08 32.65
C LYS A 57 19.94 1.04 31.72
N GLU A 58 20.57 2.20 31.85
CA GLU A 58 20.38 3.34 30.96
C GLU A 58 20.84 3.02 29.54
N SER A 59 20.04 3.43 28.55
CA SER A 59 20.28 3.17 27.12
C SER A 59 20.32 4.46 26.28
N GLU A 60 20.61 5.59 26.93
CA GLU A 60 20.51 6.92 26.32
C GLU A 60 21.45 7.10 25.13
N ASN A 61 22.70 6.66 25.30
CA ASN A 61 23.71 6.76 24.26
C ASN A 61 23.31 6.01 22.98
N GLU A 62 22.81 4.78 23.12
CA GLU A 62 22.34 3.97 21.98
C GLU A 62 21.13 4.60 21.29
N ILE A 63 20.16 5.11 22.06
CA ILE A 63 18.98 5.77 21.52
C ILE A 63 19.37 7.04 20.75
N ARG A 64 20.31 7.83 21.29
CA ARG A 64 20.81 9.05 20.67
C ARG A 64 21.54 8.76 19.36
N GLU A 65 22.42 7.76 19.33
CA GLU A 65 23.11 7.35 18.11
C GLU A 65 22.11 6.83 17.05
N ALA A 66 21.13 6.02 17.45
CA ALA A 66 20.07 5.58 16.56
C ALA A 66 19.31 6.78 15.94
N GLY A 67 18.89 7.74 16.76
CA GLY A 67 18.19 8.95 16.31
C GLY A 67 18.99 9.74 15.29
N ASN A 68 20.28 9.97 15.56
CA ASN A 68 21.18 10.68 14.65
C ASN A 68 21.37 9.95 13.32
N LEU A 69 21.49 8.63 13.35
CA LEU A 69 21.64 7.81 12.14
C LEU A 69 20.37 7.76 11.30
N PHE A 70 19.19 7.71 11.92
CA PHE A 70 17.91 7.85 11.20
C PHE A 70 17.80 9.20 10.48
N VAL A 71 18.24 10.29 11.11
CA VAL A 71 18.30 11.61 10.45
C VAL A 71 19.29 11.61 9.29
N LYS A 72 20.48 11.02 9.46
CA LYS A 72 21.46 10.89 8.35
C LYS A 72 20.88 10.10 7.18
N TYR A 73 20.22 8.97 7.46
CA TYR A 73 19.55 8.17 6.44
C TYR A 73 18.47 8.97 5.69
N SER A 74 17.65 9.76 6.38
CA SER A 74 16.60 10.57 5.74
C SER A 74 17.12 11.64 4.77
N LYS A 75 18.41 11.98 4.82
CA LYS A 75 19.05 12.98 3.95
C LYS A 75 19.74 12.36 2.74
N LEU A 76 19.84 11.04 2.67
CA LEU A 76 20.42 10.35 1.52
C LEU A 76 19.44 10.38 0.34
N GLU A 77 19.91 10.85 -0.82
CA GLU A 77 19.14 10.87 -2.06
C GLU A 77 18.56 9.48 -2.40
N ASN A 78 17.31 9.44 -2.86
CA ASN A 78 16.61 8.21 -3.28
C ASN A 78 16.48 7.11 -2.21
N SER A 79 16.53 7.43 -0.92
CA SER A 79 16.37 6.42 0.14
C SER A 79 14.93 5.90 0.21
N PRO A 80 14.70 4.59 0.03
CA PRO A 80 13.38 4.00 0.23
C PRO A 80 13.02 4.12 1.72
N ASN A 81 11.92 4.81 2.06
CA ASN A 81 11.45 4.98 3.44
C ASN A 81 12.10 6.11 4.28
N MET A 82 12.40 7.27 3.68
CA MET A 82 12.82 8.49 4.41
C MET A 82 11.83 8.90 5.52
N ARG A 83 10.52 8.80 5.25
CA ARG A 83 9.46 9.12 6.22
C ARG A 83 9.55 8.25 7.47
N GLY A 84 9.67 6.93 7.31
CA GLY A 84 9.80 6.00 8.43
C GLY A 84 11.03 6.30 9.29
N ALA A 85 12.16 6.61 8.65
CA ALA A 85 13.36 7.01 9.37
C ALA A 85 13.16 8.30 10.19
N LEU A 86 12.52 9.34 9.64
CA LEU A 86 12.23 10.56 10.39
C LEU A 86 11.29 10.33 11.59
N LEU A 87 10.30 9.44 11.46
CA LEU A 87 9.43 9.05 12.58
C LEU A 87 10.22 8.30 13.67
N CYS A 88 11.11 7.40 13.28
CA CYS A 88 12.00 6.71 14.23
C CYS A 88 12.94 7.70 14.93
N ALA A 89 13.55 8.64 14.19
CA ALA A 89 14.37 9.71 14.75
C ALA A 89 13.59 10.54 15.77
N SER A 90 12.36 10.96 15.42
CA SER A 90 11.48 11.71 16.31
C SER A 90 11.23 10.96 17.62
N LYS A 91 10.95 9.66 17.55
CA LYS A 91 10.77 8.81 18.73
C LYS A 91 12.04 8.71 19.58
N CYS A 92 13.21 8.55 18.96
CA CYS A 92 14.50 8.53 19.66
C CYS A 92 14.73 9.83 20.43
N PHE A 93 14.55 10.98 19.78
CA PHE A 93 14.73 12.29 20.43
C PHE A 93 13.73 12.52 21.56
N LEU A 94 12.47 12.09 21.40
CA LEU A 94 11.47 12.16 22.46
C LEU A 94 11.88 11.33 23.69
N LEU A 95 12.41 10.13 23.49
CA LEU A 95 12.93 9.27 24.57
C LEU A 95 14.18 9.86 25.26
N GLN A 96 14.82 10.86 24.67
CA GLN A 96 15.97 11.58 25.23
C GLN A 96 15.59 12.94 25.82
N GLY A 97 14.31 13.32 25.79
CA GLY A 97 13.87 14.66 26.21
C GLY A 97 14.27 15.78 25.24
N GLU A 98 14.75 15.45 24.04
CA GLU A 98 15.13 16.43 23.01
C GLU A 98 13.90 16.87 22.19
N PHE A 99 12.97 17.59 22.82
CA PHE A 99 11.65 17.89 22.26
C PHE A 99 11.69 18.68 20.94
N ASP A 100 12.60 19.64 20.80
CA ASP A 100 12.72 20.45 19.58
C ASP A 100 13.15 19.59 18.38
N LYS A 101 14.16 18.73 18.56
CA LYS A 101 14.59 17.80 17.50
C LYS A 101 13.50 16.78 17.19
N ALA A 102 12.78 16.31 18.21
CA ALA A 102 11.65 15.41 18.02
C ALA A 102 10.54 16.04 17.18
N LYS A 103 10.20 17.30 17.47
CA LYS A 103 9.21 18.10 16.73
C LYS A 103 9.65 18.34 15.30
N ASP A 104 10.89 18.76 15.08
CA ASP A 104 11.44 19.02 13.75
C ASP A 104 11.42 17.76 12.86
N ALA A 105 11.86 16.62 13.41
CA ALA A 105 11.84 15.35 12.70
C ALA A 105 10.41 14.91 12.36
N TYR A 106 9.47 15.08 13.29
CA TYR A 106 8.06 14.76 13.07
C TYR A 106 7.41 15.66 12.00
N GLN A 107 7.67 16.97 12.05
CA GLN A 107 7.14 17.92 11.07
C GLN A 107 7.65 17.61 9.66
N LYS A 108 8.96 17.30 9.53
CA LYS A 108 9.54 16.85 8.26
C LYS A 108 8.90 15.55 7.77
N ALA A 109 8.65 14.58 8.66
CA ALA A 109 7.97 13.33 8.32
C ALA A 109 6.51 13.56 7.87
N LYS A 110 5.83 14.56 8.43
CA LYS A 110 4.43 14.90 8.12
C LYS A 110 4.26 15.48 6.72
N VAL A 111 5.23 16.30 6.27
CA VAL A 111 5.22 16.88 4.92
C VAL A 111 5.80 15.93 3.86
N MET A 112 6.54 14.90 4.28
CA MET A 112 6.89 13.77 3.43
C MET A 112 5.65 12.91 3.18
N ILE A 113 4.89 13.27 2.16
CA ILE A 113 3.89 12.39 1.58
C ILE A 113 4.69 11.19 1.03
N PRO A 114 4.51 9.96 1.55
CA PRO A 114 5.13 8.81 0.90
C PRO A 114 4.71 8.86 -0.57
N PRO A 115 5.60 8.58 -1.55
CA PRO A 115 5.10 8.29 -2.87
C PRO A 115 4.05 7.21 -2.64
N LYS A 116 2.78 7.52 -2.91
CA LYS A 116 1.79 6.46 -3.00
C LYS A 116 2.33 5.62 -4.14
N ILE A 117 3.02 4.52 -3.83
CA ILE A 117 3.14 3.43 -4.76
C ILE A 117 1.73 2.85 -4.76
N HIS A 118 0.85 3.52 -5.50
CA HIS A 118 -0.27 2.85 -6.07
C HIS A 118 0.38 1.85 -7.01
N VAL A 119 0.40 0.57 -6.61
CA VAL A 119 0.21 -0.44 -7.63
C VAL A 119 -1.20 -0.16 -8.13
N THR A 120 -1.34 0.72 -9.12
CA THR A 120 -2.65 1.01 -9.69
C THR A 120 -3.09 -0.28 -10.34
N ARG A 121 -4.11 -0.90 -9.75
CA ARG A 121 -4.73 -2.08 -10.32
C ARG A 121 -5.19 -1.75 -11.74
N PRO A 122 -5.14 -2.71 -12.68
CA PRO A 122 -5.64 -2.46 -14.01
C PRO A 122 -7.11 -2.01 -13.95
N ILE A 123 -7.45 -0.97 -14.70
CA ILE A 123 -8.86 -0.62 -14.92
C ILE A 123 -9.32 -1.35 -16.17
N VAL A 124 -10.45 -2.04 -16.07
CA VAL A 124 -11.15 -2.63 -17.20
C VAL A 124 -12.42 -1.84 -17.43
N ILE A 125 -12.57 -1.18 -18.56
CA ILE A 125 -13.77 -0.46 -18.97
C ILE A 125 -14.55 -1.36 -19.93
N VAL A 126 -15.84 -1.59 -19.64
CA VAL A 126 -16.73 -2.41 -20.46
C VAL A 126 -17.97 -1.61 -20.80
N ASP A 127 -17.97 -0.99 -21.98
CA ASP A 127 -19.04 -0.12 -22.47
C ASP A 127 -18.94 -0.04 -24.01
N ASP A 128 -20.06 -0.25 -24.71
CA ASP A 128 -20.14 -0.22 -26.17
C ASP A 128 -20.15 1.21 -26.73
N SER A 129 -20.47 2.20 -25.89
CA SER A 129 -20.41 3.61 -26.25
C SER A 129 -18.98 4.13 -26.19
N LYS A 130 -18.39 4.35 -27.38
CA LYS A 130 -17.05 4.98 -27.51
C LYS A 130 -16.94 6.30 -26.74
N ALA A 131 -17.99 7.12 -26.73
CA ALA A 131 -18.01 8.38 -26.01
C ALA A 131 -17.90 8.19 -24.49
N ILE A 132 -18.60 7.19 -23.93
CA ILE A 132 -18.51 6.87 -22.50
C ILE A 132 -17.17 6.23 -22.17
N SER A 133 -16.69 5.29 -22.98
CA SER A 133 -15.37 4.67 -22.82
C SER A 133 -14.23 5.69 -22.83
N MET A 134 -14.25 6.66 -23.77
CA MET A 134 -13.27 7.76 -23.80
C MET A 134 -13.38 8.69 -22.59
N LYS A 135 -14.61 8.96 -22.12
CA LYS A 135 -14.82 9.77 -20.91
C LYS A 135 -14.27 9.06 -19.67
N LEU A 136 -14.55 7.76 -19.51
CA LEU A 136 -14.06 6.94 -18.41
C LEU A 136 -12.54 6.82 -18.44
N GLN A 137 -11.95 6.55 -19.60
CA GLN A 137 -10.50 6.52 -19.79
C GLN A 137 -9.85 7.83 -19.32
N ASN A 138 -10.31 8.96 -19.84
CA ASN A 138 -9.82 10.29 -19.43
C ASN A 138 -9.95 10.52 -17.91
N TYR A 139 -11.02 10.03 -17.29
CA TYR A 139 -11.23 10.19 -15.86
C TYR A 139 -10.25 9.33 -15.06
N VAL A 140 -10.09 8.05 -15.38
CA VAL A 140 -9.19 7.17 -14.63
C VAL A 140 -7.71 7.52 -14.84
N GLU A 141 -7.33 8.02 -16.02
CA GLU A 141 -5.99 8.58 -16.28
C GLU A 141 -5.72 9.79 -15.38
N LYS A 142 -6.68 10.71 -15.24
CA LYS A 142 -6.58 11.85 -14.29
C LYS A 142 -6.48 11.42 -12.83
N LEU A 143 -7.01 10.24 -12.49
CA LEU A 143 -6.90 9.64 -11.16
C LEU A 143 -5.58 8.88 -10.95
N GLY A 144 -4.72 8.78 -11.99
CA GLY A 144 -3.40 8.18 -11.92
C GLY A 144 -3.33 6.69 -12.31
N TYR A 145 -4.41 6.14 -12.89
CA TYR A 145 -4.41 4.78 -13.44
C TYR A 145 -3.74 4.76 -14.81
N ASN A 146 -2.76 3.87 -14.99
CA ASN A 146 -1.93 3.80 -16.19
C ASN A 146 -2.16 2.53 -17.02
N GLU A 147 -2.65 1.45 -16.41
CA GLU A 147 -2.98 0.20 -17.11
C GLU A 147 -4.50 0.13 -17.32
N ILE A 148 -4.95 0.46 -18.54
CA ILE A 148 -6.37 0.57 -18.89
C ILE A 148 -6.67 -0.37 -20.06
N HIS A 149 -7.70 -1.20 -19.90
CA HIS A 149 -8.19 -2.12 -20.92
C HIS A 149 -9.64 -1.76 -21.24
N ILE A 150 -10.00 -1.67 -22.51
CA ILE A 150 -11.35 -1.26 -22.95
C ILE A 150 -11.94 -2.39 -23.78
N PHE A 151 -13.17 -2.78 -23.48
CA PHE A 151 -13.94 -3.78 -24.21
C PHE A 151 -15.32 -3.23 -24.57
N GLU A 152 -15.74 -3.41 -25.82
CA GLU A 152 -17.04 -2.96 -26.33
C GLU A 152 -18.13 -4.05 -26.19
N ASN A 153 -17.79 -5.24 -25.70
CA ASN A 153 -18.71 -6.37 -25.54
C ASN A 153 -18.34 -7.25 -24.33
N GLY A 154 -19.32 -8.00 -23.81
CA GLY A 154 -19.23 -8.77 -22.59
C GLY A 154 -18.36 -10.02 -22.72
N LYS A 155 -18.40 -10.74 -23.86
CA LYS A 155 -17.56 -11.93 -24.06
C LYS A 155 -16.07 -11.61 -24.04
N ASP A 156 -15.65 -10.55 -24.71
CA ASP A 156 -14.26 -10.12 -24.73
C ASP A 156 -13.82 -9.59 -23.37
N ALA A 157 -14.69 -8.84 -22.68
CA ALA A 157 -14.43 -8.38 -21.32
C ALA A 157 -14.15 -9.54 -20.35
N ILE A 158 -14.95 -10.61 -20.40
CA ILE A 158 -14.74 -11.80 -19.58
C ILE A 158 -13.39 -12.45 -19.89
N LYS A 159 -13.07 -12.62 -21.18
CA LYS A 159 -11.79 -13.22 -21.61
C LYS A 159 -10.60 -12.35 -21.18
N GLY A 160 -10.72 -11.03 -21.30
CA GLY A 160 -9.72 -10.07 -20.85
C GLY A 160 -9.47 -10.12 -19.35
N CYS A 161 -10.53 -10.10 -18.54
CA CYS A 161 -10.43 -10.22 -17.09
C CYS A 161 -9.76 -11.53 -16.66
N LYS A 162 -10.10 -12.65 -17.31
CA LYS A 162 -9.46 -13.95 -17.08
C LYS A 162 -7.97 -13.93 -17.37
N LYS A 163 -7.58 -13.29 -18.48
CA LYS A 163 -6.17 -13.15 -18.85
C LYS A 163 -5.42 -12.35 -17.78
N LEU A 164 -5.95 -11.19 -17.37
CA LEU A 164 -5.35 -10.37 -16.31
C LEU A 164 -5.21 -11.15 -14.99
N TYR A 165 -6.25 -11.90 -14.63
CA TYR A 165 -6.20 -12.75 -13.45
C TYR A 165 -5.10 -13.83 -13.54
N SER A 166 -4.93 -14.48 -14.71
CA SER A 166 -3.85 -15.46 -14.93
C SER A 166 -2.45 -14.85 -14.85
N GLU A 167 -2.33 -13.54 -15.03
CA GLU A 167 -1.10 -12.75 -14.84
C GLU A 167 -0.93 -12.27 -13.38
N ASN A 168 -1.70 -12.81 -12.44
CA ASN A 168 -1.76 -12.42 -11.02
C ASN A 168 -2.17 -10.96 -10.81
N LYS A 169 -3.01 -10.39 -11.68
CA LYS A 169 -3.57 -9.05 -11.52
C LYS A 169 -5.02 -9.11 -11.05
N SER A 170 -5.41 -8.20 -10.16
CA SER A 170 -6.81 -8.00 -9.76
C SER A 170 -7.32 -6.68 -10.34
N PRO A 171 -8.05 -6.69 -11.46
CA PRO A 171 -8.57 -5.46 -12.04
C PRO A 171 -9.76 -4.89 -11.27
N ILE A 172 -10.00 -3.58 -11.44
CA ILE A 172 -11.30 -2.95 -11.16
C ILE A 172 -12.04 -2.86 -12.49
N VAL A 173 -13.22 -3.45 -12.54
CA VAL A 173 -14.07 -3.51 -13.75
C VAL A 173 -15.15 -2.42 -13.64
N LEU A 174 -15.12 -1.45 -14.55
CA LEU A 174 -16.16 -0.46 -14.77
C LEU A 174 -17.12 -1.01 -15.83
N LEU A 175 -18.28 -1.48 -15.40
CA LEU A 175 -19.16 -2.33 -16.22
C LEU A 175 -20.48 -1.64 -16.55
N ASP A 176 -20.77 -1.45 -17.82
CA ASP A 176 -22.11 -1.11 -18.29
C ASP A 176 -23.07 -2.33 -18.30
N MET A 177 -24.36 -2.06 -18.13
CA MET A 177 -25.40 -3.10 -18.10
C MET A 177 -25.95 -3.45 -19.48
N GLY A 178 -25.92 -2.52 -20.43
CA GLY A 178 -26.45 -2.69 -21.79
C GLY A 178 -25.34 -2.91 -22.80
N LEU A 179 -24.81 -4.14 -22.89
CA LEU A 179 -23.80 -4.50 -23.89
C LEU A 179 -24.46 -5.22 -25.09
N PRO A 180 -23.85 -5.18 -26.29
CA PRO A 180 -24.45 -5.69 -27.51
C PRO A 180 -24.64 -7.22 -27.56
N ASP A 181 -23.88 -7.98 -26.76
CA ASP A 181 -23.85 -9.45 -26.83
C ASP A 181 -24.28 -10.17 -25.56
N LEU A 182 -24.08 -9.55 -24.39
CA LEU A 182 -24.42 -10.10 -23.08
C LEU A 182 -24.86 -8.98 -22.14
N GLU A 183 -25.97 -9.17 -21.45
CA GLU A 183 -26.39 -8.28 -20.37
C GLU A 183 -25.32 -8.16 -19.27
N GLY A 184 -25.07 -6.96 -18.77
CA GLY A 184 -23.96 -6.71 -17.82
C GLY A 184 -24.11 -7.44 -16.49
N ASP A 185 -25.32 -7.72 -16.02
CA ASP A 185 -25.56 -8.57 -14.84
C ASP A 185 -25.13 -10.03 -15.07
N VAL A 186 -25.21 -10.51 -16.32
CA VAL A 186 -24.69 -11.83 -16.71
C VAL A 186 -23.16 -11.81 -16.70
N VAL A 187 -22.56 -10.73 -17.19
CA VAL A 187 -21.09 -10.53 -17.14
C VAL A 187 -20.60 -10.50 -15.69
N ALA A 188 -21.22 -9.66 -14.85
CA ALA A 188 -20.88 -9.55 -13.43
C ALA A 188 -21.01 -10.90 -12.70
N SER A 189 -22.14 -11.58 -12.91
CA SER A 189 -22.39 -12.89 -12.27
C SER A 189 -21.35 -13.93 -12.67
N LYS A 190 -20.90 -13.96 -13.93
CA LYS A 190 -19.86 -14.89 -14.39
C LYS A 190 -18.52 -14.58 -13.75
N LEU A 191 -18.12 -13.31 -13.75
CA LEU A 191 -16.85 -12.85 -13.20
C LEU A 191 -16.77 -13.10 -11.67
N LEU A 192 -17.86 -12.85 -10.95
CA LEU A 192 -17.92 -13.05 -9.50
C LEU A 192 -17.93 -14.55 -9.12
N LYS A 193 -18.67 -15.40 -9.85
CA LYS A 193 -18.72 -16.85 -9.58
C LYS A 193 -17.37 -17.55 -9.77
N GLU A 194 -16.54 -17.04 -10.65
CA GLU A 194 -15.23 -17.62 -10.94
C GLU A 194 -14.15 -17.22 -9.91
N ASN A 195 -14.52 -16.52 -8.83
CA ASN A 195 -13.63 -16.13 -7.72
C ASN A 195 -12.35 -15.42 -8.18
N LEU A 196 -12.42 -14.60 -9.23
CA LEU A 196 -11.27 -13.93 -9.84
C LEU A 196 -10.69 -12.78 -8.97
N HIS A 197 -11.07 -12.67 -7.69
CA HIS A 197 -10.70 -11.59 -6.75
C HIS A 197 -10.75 -10.18 -7.35
N LEU A 198 -11.57 -9.97 -8.37
CA LEU A 198 -11.77 -8.69 -9.04
C LEU A 198 -12.89 -7.92 -8.35
N GLN A 199 -12.93 -6.62 -8.59
CA GLN A 199 -14.01 -5.77 -8.10
C GLN A 199 -14.75 -5.15 -9.26
N ILE A 200 -16.07 -5.08 -9.14
CA ILE A 200 -16.95 -4.58 -10.20
C ILE A 200 -17.66 -3.34 -9.70
N ILE A 201 -17.53 -2.26 -10.45
CA ILE A 201 -18.31 -1.04 -10.31
C ILE A 201 -19.26 -0.97 -11.50
N VAL A 202 -20.55 -1.08 -11.23
CA VAL A 202 -21.57 -1.00 -12.29
C VAL A 202 -21.81 0.47 -12.62
N ILE A 203 -21.75 0.83 -13.91
CA ILE A 203 -22.00 2.18 -14.42
C ILE A 203 -23.09 2.10 -15.48
N THR A 204 -24.32 2.51 -15.18
CA THR A 204 -25.48 2.26 -16.07
C THR A 204 -26.44 3.44 -16.12
N ALA A 205 -27.25 3.51 -17.18
CA ALA A 205 -28.38 4.44 -17.26
C ALA A 205 -29.57 3.99 -16.40
N ASP A 206 -29.65 2.70 -16.04
CA ASP A 206 -30.73 2.16 -15.21
C ASP A 206 -30.77 2.85 -13.84
N GLU A 207 -31.98 3.08 -13.33
CA GLU A 207 -32.15 3.61 -11.98
C GLU A 207 -31.77 2.58 -10.92
N LYS A 208 -31.17 3.07 -9.83
CA LYS A 208 -30.71 2.23 -8.72
C LYS A 208 -31.82 1.36 -8.10
N ASN A 209 -33.06 1.82 -8.15
CA ASN A 209 -34.20 1.15 -7.50
C ASN A 209 -34.81 0.02 -8.35
N THR A 210 -34.32 -0.21 -9.57
CA THR A 210 -34.83 -1.28 -10.42
C THR A 210 -34.53 -2.65 -9.82
N SER A 211 -35.43 -3.62 -10.05
CA SER A 211 -35.21 -5.00 -9.58
C SER A 211 -33.92 -5.61 -10.13
N ARG A 212 -33.51 -5.20 -11.34
CA ARG A 212 -32.29 -5.66 -12.00
C ARG A 212 -31.06 -5.19 -11.24
N VAL A 213 -30.94 -3.89 -10.99
CA VAL A 213 -29.81 -3.31 -10.24
C VAL A 213 -29.74 -3.88 -8.82
N ASN A 214 -30.86 -4.01 -8.12
CA ASN A 214 -30.88 -4.58 -6.77
C ASN A 214 -30.39 -6.05 -6.74
N LYS A 215 -30.73 -6.84 -7.76
CA LYS A 215 -30.22 -8.22 -7.90
C LYS A 215 -28.71 -8.23 -8.15
N THR A 216 -28.20 -7.34 -9.00
CA THR A 216 -26.78 -7.22 -9.29
C THR A 216 -25.99 -6.76 -8.06
N ILE A 217 -26.49 -5.80 -7.28
CA ILE A 217 -25.89 -5.39 -5.99
C ILE A 217 -25.80 -6.61 -5.05
N SER A 218 -26.89 -7.36 -4.95
CA SER A 218 -26.95 -8.57 -4.11
C SER A 218 -25.99 -9.69 -4.58
N SER A 219 -25.49 -9.64 -5.82
CA SER A 219 -24.52 -10.60 -6.34
C SER A 219 -23.09 -10.34 -5.89
N GLY A 220 -22.81 -9.19 -5.27
CA GLY A 220 -21.49 -8.86 -4.71
C GLY A 220 -20.66 -7.86 -5.53
N VAL A 221 -21.28 -7.00 -6.33
CA VAL A 221 -20.58 -5.87 -6.95
C VAL A 221 -20.19 -4.84 -5.88
N SER A 222 -19.04 -4.19 -6.04
CA SER A 222 -18.46 -3.26 -5.04
C SER A 222 -19.17 -1.92 -5.01
N ALA A 223 -19.59 -1.40 -6.17
CA ALA A 223 -20.25 -0.11 -6.24
C ALA A 223 -21.21 -0.01 -7.43
N PHE A 224 -22.05 1.03 -7.37
CA PHE A 224 -23.00 1.38 -8.42
C PHE A 224 -22.97 2.89 -8.67
N ILE A 225 -22.88 3.27 -9.95
CA ILE A 225 -22.90 4.64 -10.43
C ILE A 225 -23.97 4.76 -11.51
N GLN A 226 -24.89 5.72 -11.36
CA GLN A 226 -25.88 6.01 -12.38
C GLN A 226 -25.34 7.03 -13.39
N LYS A 227 -25.64 6.85 -14.68
CA LYS A 227 -25.37 7.81 -15.75
C LYS A 227 -26.46 8.90 -15.75
N PRO A 228 -26.12 10.19 -15.94
CA PRO A 228 -24.78 10.75 -16.09
C PRO A 228 -24.03 10.86 -14.75
N PHE A 229 -22.71 10.66 -14.79
CA PHE A 229 -21.83 10.73 -13.62
C PHE A 229 -20.68 11.75 -13.79
N THR A 230 -20.13 12.16 -12.66
CA THR A 230 -19.01 13.09 -12.51
C THR A 230 -17.68 12.36 -12.22
N LEU A 231 -16.56 13.07 -12.39
CA LEU A 231 -15.24 12.55 -11.99
C LEU A 231 -15.19 12.22 -10.50
N ASP A 232 -15.81 13.04 -9.65
CA ASP A 232 -15.81 12.85 -8.20
C ASP A 232 -16.61 11.62 -7.76
N GLU A 233 -17.73 11.32 -8.42
CA GLU A 233 -18.51 10.10 -8.16
C GLU A 233 -17.75 8.83 -8.55
N LEU A 234 -17.08 8.86 -9.71
CA LEU A 234 -16.23 7.75 -10.13
C LEU A 234 -15.06 7.57 -9.15
N LYS A 235 -14.39 8.67 -8.80
CA LYS A 235 -13.27 8.66 -7.84
C LYS A 235 -13.69 8.08 -6.50
N LYS A 236 -14.80 8.54 -5.91
CA LYS A 236 -15.30 8.03 -4.63
C LYS A 236 -15.56 6.52 -4.68
N SER A 237 -16.17 6.04 -5.77
CA SER A 237 -16.48 4.62 -5.94
C SER A 237 -15.20 3.79 -6.06
N ILE A 238 -14.22 4.28 -6.81
CA ILE A 238 -12.90 3.64 -6.93
C ILE A 238 -12.16 3.66 -5.58
N ASP A 239 -12.14 4.77 -4.85
CA ASP A 239 -11.49 4.91 -3.55
C ASP A 239 -12.07 3.93 -2.51
N ILE A 240 -13.40 3.76 -2.48
CA ILE A 240 -14.09 2.78 -1.63
C ILE A 240 -13.68 1.35 -2.04
N THR A 241 -13.75 1.06 -3.34
CA THR A 241 -13.42 -0.24 -3.93
C THR A 241 -11.98 -0.64 -3.58
N GLU A 242 -11.01 0.26 -3.76
CA GLU A 242 -9.62 0.02 -3.37
C GLU A 242 -9.44 -0.19 -1.86
N SER A 243 -10.21 0.54 -1.04
CA SER A 243 -10.17 0.39 0.42
C SER A 243 -10.66 -0.99 0.86
N GLU A 244 -11.76 -1.49 0.27
CA GLU A 244 -12.27 -2.84 0.53
C GLU A 244 -11.27 -3.92 0.11
N TYR A 245 -10.63 -3.77 -1.05
CA TYR A 245 -9.64 -4.73 -1.54
C TYR A 245 -8.43 -4.82 -0.60
N SER A 246 -7.95 -3.69 -0.10
CA SER A 246 -6.82 -3.64 0.84
C SER A 246 -7.12 -4.30 2.18
N LEU A 247 -8.39 -4.44 2.58
CA LEU A 247 -8.79 -5.12 3.82
C LEU A 247 -8.90 -6.64 3.67
N LEU A 248 -9.03 -7.12 2.43
CA LEU A 248 -9.20 -8.54 2.10
C LEU A 248 -7.87 -9.25 1.77
N GLN A 249 -6.75 -8.51 1.71
CA GLN A 249 -5.39 -9.03 1.58
C GLN A 249 -4.71 -9.21 2.93
#